data_AF-A0A967N3J6-F1
#
_entry.id   AF-A0A967N3J6-F1
#
_cell.length_a   1.000
_cell.length_b   1.000
_cell.length_c   1.000
_cell.angle_alpha   90.00
_cell.angle_beta   90.00
_cell.angle_gamma   90.00
#
_symmetry.space_group_name_H-M   'P 1'
#
loop_
_entity.id
_entity.type
_entity.pdbx_description
1 polymer ?
#
loop_
_entity_poly.entity_id
_entity_poly.type
_entity_poly.pdbx_seq_one_letter_code
_entity_poly.pdbx_strand_id
1 'polypeptide(L)' 'GEAAGGIGISPGRDVERVSAEVGYWLGRAHWGRGIMTEVVRRFTAWAIERFELTRIFALPYARNRASARVLEKAGYEL' A
#
# COMPACT_ATOMS: atom_id res chain seq x y z
N GLY A 1 12.79 17.30 9.14
CA GLY A 1 11.40 16.92 8.81
C GLY A 1 10.87 15.99 9.89
N GLU A 2 9.55 15.88 10.03
CA GLU A 2 8.88 14.94 10.95
C GLU A 2 8.25 13.79 10.15
N ALA A 3 8.21 12.59 10.72
CA ALA A 3 7.56 11.44 10.09
C ALA A 3 6.02 11.63 10.07
N ALA A 4 5.45 11.77 8.87
CA ALA A 4 4.02 11.98 8.69
C ALA A 4 3.22 10.68 8.50
N GLY A 5 3.89 9.54 8.29
CA GLY A 5 3.27 8.26 7.97
C GLY A 5 4.31 7.17 7.70
N GLY A 6 3.83 6.00 7.29
CA GLY A 6 4.67 4.87 6.91
C GLY A 6 3.99 3.98 5.87
N ILE A 7 4.80 3.30 5.07
CA ILE A 7 4.39 2.28 4.12
C ILE A 7 5.42 1.15 4.12
N GLY A 8 4.97 -0.08 3.93
CA GLY A 8 5.85 -1.25 3.84
C GLY A 8 5.14 -2.42 3.19
N ILE A 9 5.93 -3.43 2.83
CA ILE A 9 5.42 -4.73 2.39
C ILE A 9 5.86 -5.85 3.32
N SER A 10 5.03 -6.88 3.41
CA SER A 10 5.31 -8.16 4.05
C SER A 10 5.28 -9.25 2.97
N PRO A 11 6.43 -9.76 2.50
CA PRO A 11 6.46 -10.84 1.54
C PRO A 11 5.83 -12.13 2.10
N GLY A 12 5.17 -12.88 1.22
CA GLY A 12 4.74 -14.24 1.52
C GLY A 12 5.93 -15.19 1.71
N ARG A 13 5.63 -16.44 2.03
CA ARG A 13 6.64 -17.51 2.21
C ARG A 13 6.40 -18.63 1.21
N ASP A 14 7.45 -19.41 0.95
CA ASP A 14 7.39 -20.59 0.08
C ASP A 14 6.81 -20.28 -1.32
N VAL A 15 5.70 -20.90 -1.71
CA VAL A 15 5.01 -20.68 -2.98
C VAL A 15 4.45 -19.26 -3.11
N GLU A 16 4.12 -18.61 -1.98
CA GLU A 16 3.61 -17.23 -1.93
C GLU A 16 4.72 -16.17 -1.90
N ARG A 17 6.00 -16.55 -1.95
CA ARG A 17 7.13 -15.58 -1.87
C ARG A 17 7.14 -14.53 -2.99
N VAL A 18 6.46 -14.81 -4.10
CA VAL A 18 6.29 -13.90 -5.24
C VAL A 18 5.12 -12.93 -5.05
N SER A 19 4.43 -12.99 -3.92
CA SER A 19 3.40 -12.05 -3.50
C SER A 19 3.80 -11.31 -2.22
N ALA A 20 3.30 -10.09 -2.02
CA ALA A 20 3.47 -9.37 -0.76
C ALA A 20 2.20 -8.60 -0.35
N GLU A 21 1.95 -8.51 0.95
CA GLU A 21 0.91 -7.65 1.51
C GLU A 21 1.48 -6.24 1.74
N VAL A 22 0.80 -5.19 1.26
CA VAL A 22 1.14 -3.80 1.55
C VAL A 22 0.34 -3.27 2.74
N GLY A 23 1.04 -2.61 3.66
CA GLY A 23 0.44 -1.90 4.79
C GLY A 23 0.93 -0.46 4.84
N TYR A 24 0.04 0.47 5.21
CA TYR A 24 0.38 1.89 5.32
C TYR A 24 -0.46 2.62 6.36
N TRP A 25 0.05 3.76 6.82
CA TRP A 25 -0.68 4.69 7.66
C TRP A 25 -0.20 6.13 7.39
N LEU A 26 -1.09 7.08 7.62
CA LEU A 26 -0.82 8.51 7.49
C LEU A 26 -1.38 9.23 8.71
N GLY A 27 -0.64 10.20 9.26
CA GLY A 27 -1.10 11.05 10.33
C GLY A 27 -2.33 11.85 9.92
N ARG A 28 -3.29 11.99 10.85
CA ARG A 28 -4.60 12.64 10.59
C ARG A 28 -4.49 14.05 9.99
N ALA A 29 -3.48 14.82 10.40
CA ALA A 29 -3.22 16.17 9.88
C ALA A 29 -3.00 16.23 8.36
N HIS A 30 -2.62 15.10 7.74
CA HIS A 30 -2.29 14.98 6.33
C HIS A 30 -3.37 14.27 5.50
N TRP A 31 -4.49 13.86 6.12
CA TRP A 31 -5.59 13.19 5.43
C TRP A 31 -6.28 14.10 4.41
N GLY A 32 -6.93 13.50 3.41
CA GLY A 32 -7.71 14.22 2.39
C GLY A 32 -6.88 14.91 1.29
N ARG A 33 -5.55 14.84 1.36
CA ARG A 33 -4.64 15.54 0.43
C ARG A 33 -4.11 14.67 -0.72
N GLY A 34 -4.59 13.44 -0.87
CA GLY A 34 -4.11 12.49 -1.90
C GLY A 34 -2.72 11.91 -1.66
N ILE A 35 -2.03 12.29 -0.58
CA ILE A 35 -0.64 11.89 -0.29
C ILE A 35 -0.48 10.37 -0.29
N MET A 36 -1.32 9.65 0.47
CA MET A 36 -1.16 8.20 0.58
C MET A 36 -1.49 7.46 -0.71
N THR A 37 -2.40 7.97 -1.55
CA THR A 37 -2.66 7.40 -2.88
C THR A 37 -1.41 7.45 -3.75
N GLU A 38 -0.73 8.61 -3.78
CA GLU A 38 0.49 8.75 -4.57
C GLU A 38 1.64 7.91 -4.03
N VAL A 39 1.77 7.83 -2.70
CA VAL A 39 2.77 6.99 -2.04
C VAL A 39 2.53 5.52 -2.35
N VAL A 40 1.31 5.01 -2.19
CA VAL A 40 0.97 3.60 -2.48
C VAL A 40 1.26 3.29 -3.95
N ARG A 41 0.79 4.11 -4.89
CA ARG A 41 1.01 3.90 -6.32
C ARG A 41 2.50 3.76 -6.68
N ARG A 42 3.34 4.70 -6.21
CA ARG A 42 4.78 4.67 -6.50
C ARG A 42 5.50 3.54 -5.80
N PHE A 43 5.17 3.32 -4.52
CA PHE A 43 5.81 2.28 -3.72
C PHE A 43 5.49 0.88 -4.26
N THR A 44 4.26 0.63 -4.68
CA THR A 44 3.85 -0.64 -5.29
C THR A 44 4.60 -0.93 -6.58
N ALA A 45 4.69 0.05 -7.49
CA ALA A 45 5.45 -0.13 -8.74
C ALA A 45 6.93 -0.43 -8.45
N TRP A 46 7.55 0.37 -7.58
CA TRP A 46 8.94 0.15 -7.17
C TRP A 46 9.16 -1.21 -6.50
N ALA A 47 8.27 -1.63 -5.61
CA ALA A 47 8.41 -2.88 -4.86
C ALA A 47 8.25 -4.10 -5.77
N ILE A 48 7.34 -4.06 -6.75
CA ILE A 48 7.21 -5.11 -7.77
C ILE A 48 8.52 -5.30 -8.52
N GLU A 49 9.11 -4.21 -9.02
CA GLU A 49 10.37 -4.27 -9.76
C GLU A 49 11.56 -4.68 -8.87
N ARG A 50 11.65 -4.11 -7.67
CA ARG A 50 12.80 -4.31 -6.77
C ARG A 50 12.89 -5.71 -6.19
N PHE A 51 11.75 -6.32 -5.91
CA PHE A 51 11.66 -7.63 -5.24
C PHE A 51 11.15 -8.74 -6.16
N GLU A 52 11.02 -8.45 -7.46
CA GLU A 52 10.58 -9.41 -8.50
C GLU A 52 9.24 -10.08 -8.13
N LEU A 53 8.31 -9.27 -7.60
CA LEU A 53 7.00 -9.76 -7.17
C LEU A 53 6.05 -9.84 -8.37
N THR A 54 5.26 -10.91 -8.44
CA THR A 54 4.17 -11.03 -9.41
C THR A 54 2.91 -10.27 -8.95
N ARG A 55 2.76 -10.08 -7.63
CA ARG A 55 1.55 -9.48 -7.05
C ARG A 55 1.83 -8.74 -5.75
N ILE A 56 1.20 -7.58 -5.59
CA ILE A 56 1.06 -6.92 -4.29
C ILE A 56 -0.43 -6.80 -3.99
N PHE A 57 -0.84 -7.19 -2.78
CA PHE A 57 -2.23 -7.12 -2.33
C PHE A 57 -2.33 -6.36 -1.00
N ALA A 58 -3.53 -6.00 -0.59
CA ALA A 58 -3.79 -5.34 0.69
C ALA A 58 -5.05 -5.93 1.32
N LEU A 59 -5.11 -5.96 2.65
CA LEU A 59 -6.27 -6.41 3.42
C LEU A 59 -6.81 -5.24 4.26
N PRO A 60 -7.45 -4.22 3.64
CA PRO A 60 -8.00 -3.12 4.40
C PRO A 60 -9.12 -3.62 5.31
N TYR A 61 -9.15 -3.14 6.55
CA TYR A 61 -10.28 -3.41 7.43
C TYR A 61 -11.58 -2.89 6.79
N ALA A 62 -12.62 -3.72 6.68
CA ALA A 62 -13.84 -3.39 5.93
C ALA A 62 -14.51 -2.07 6.36
N ARG A 63 -14.36 -1.66 7.62
CA ARG A 63 -14.90 -0.38 8.11
C ARG A 63 -14.02 0.84 7.75
N ASN A 64 -12.79 0.63 7.31
CA ASN A 64 -11.86 1.68 6.91
C ASN A 64 -12.03 2.04 5.42
N ARG A 65 -13.15 2.71 5.11
CA ARG A 65 -13.47 3.19 3.75
C ARG A 65 -12.40 4.13 3.18
N ALA A 66 -11.67 4.86 4.03
CA ALA A 66 -10.62 5.76 3.58
C ALA A 66 -9.43 4.99 2.99
N SER A 67 -9.01 3.88 3.64
CA SER A 67 -7.94 3.01 3.13
C SER A 67 -8.37 2.28 1.85
N ALA A 68 -9.60 1.76 1.79
CA ALA A 68 -10.12 1.16 0.55
C ALA A 68 -10.06 2.14 -0.64
N ARG A 69 -10.51 3.39 -0.45
CA ARG A 69 -10.44 4.44 -1.48
C ARG A 69 -9.01 4.80 -1.89
N VAL A 70 -8.04 4.69 -0.99
CA VAL A 70 -6.63 4.89 -1.34
C VAL A 70 -6.16 3.79 -2.29
N LEU A 71 -6.50 2.53 -2.03
CA LEU A 71 -6.17 1.38 -2.87
C LEU A 71 -6.84 1.49 -4.24
N GLU A 72 -8.14 1.73 -4.30
CA GLU A 72 -8.90 1.94 -5.54
C GLU A 72 -8.24 3.01 -6.42
N LYS A 73 -7.94 4.18 -5.84
CA LYS A 73 -7.30 5.29 -6.58
C LYS A 73 -5.84 5.01 -6.96
N ALA A 74 -5.18 4.09 -6.26
CA ALA A 74 -3.83 3.66 -6.59
C ALA A 74 -3.82 2.58 -7.69
N GLY A 75 -4.98 2.11 -8.16
CA GLY A 75 -5.12 1.14 -9.23
C GLY A 75 -5.23 -0.31 -8.75
N TYR A 76 -5.53 -0.55 -7.48
CA TYR A 76 -5.83 -1.89 -6.98
C TYR A 76 -7.25 -2.29 -7.39
N GLU A 77 -7.38 -3.54 -7.83
CA GLU A 77 -8.68 -4.17 -8.10
C GLU A 77 -9.21 -4.83 -6.82
N LEU A 78 -10.50 -4.64 -6.54
CA LEU A 78 -11.20 -5.17 -5.36
C LEU A 78 -11.85 -6.54 -5.65
#